data_AF-A0A453KKK4-F1
#
_entry.id   AF-A0A453KKK4-F1
#
_cell.length_a   1.000
_cell.length_b   1.000
_cell.length_c   1.000
_cell.angle_alpha   90.00
_cell.angle_beta   90.00
_cell.angle_gamma   90.00
#
_symmetry.space_group_name_H-M   'P 1'
#
loop_
_entity.id
_entity.type
_entity.pdbx_description
1 polymer ?
#
loop_
_entity_poly.entity_id
_entity_poly.type
_entity_poly.pdbx_seq_one_letter_code
_entity_poly.pdbx_strand_id
1 'polypeptide(L)'
;RRPRRPVPRLRPSVPCSSSPPSDEEGQPQPTTPSLFNLISGRTNLHRSRTAPAMAPLSAAVLAASAQADHQNPPPPPRRPAIVLHAFLFLLAYLGLGVSFYAAFPANFTSSAGPTHPVVDALYFCIVTLCTIGYGDITPASPAAKLFAISFVLIGFGFVDILLSGMVSYVLDLQEHLLITAIKNPRSARKHRHNYIFDIKKGRMRVRMKVALALGVVAICVGIGATVLRKVENMGWLDAVYLAVMSVTTVGYGDHAFRTLQGRLFASGWLLVSTLAVARAFLYLAEMRIDKRHRAMANWVLSRDMTVSEFLAADIDNNGYVTKSEFVVYKLKEMGKISDKDIKMIVEQFQRLDSGNCGKITLSDLLQSHHLGHEPRDMKRGKNS
;
A
#
# COMPACT_ATOMS: atom_id res chain seq x y z
N ARG A 1 -61.24 19.75 41.30
CA ARG A 1 -60.25 20.31 42.25
C ARG A 1 -59.38 21.34 41.51
N ARG A 2 -59.34 22.61 41.96
CA ARG A 2 -58.21 23.57 41.75
C ARG A 2 -57.05 23.17 42.72
N PRO A 3 -55.87 23.85 42.81
CA PRO A 3 -55.31 25.04 42.11
C PRO A 3 -53.96 24.70 41.40
N ARG A 4 -53.07 25.58 40.86
CA ARG A 4 -53.07 26.99 40.37
C ARG A 4 -51.91 27.18 39.33
N ARG A 5 -51.89 28.33 38.64
CA ARG A 5 -50.74 28.99 37.95
C ARG A 5 -50.18 30.08 38.92
N PRO A 6 -49.00 30.73 38.75
CA PRO A 6 -48.86 31.78 37.71
C PRO A 6 -47.44 32.14 37.17
N VAL A 7 -47.45 33.04 36.18
CA VAL A 7 -46.34 33.86 35.65
C VAL A 7 -46.77 35.34 35.77
N PRO A 8 -45.88 36.32 36.01
CA PRO A 8 -45.64 37.45 35.05
C PRO A 8 -44.13 37.78 34.89
N ARG A 9 -43.57 38.21 33.74
CA ARG A 9 -43.65 39.54 33.03
C ARG A 9 -43.08 40.71 33.88
N LEU A 10 -42.26 41.66 33.38
CA LEU A 10 -42.34 42.46 32.12
C LEU A 10 -40.99 43.03 31.60
N ARG A 11 -41.03 43.62 30.38
CA ARG A 11 -40.07 44.54 29.68
C ARG A 11 -40.31 46.03 30.13
N PRO A 12 -39.76 47.16 29.57
CA PRO A 12 -39.01 47.38 28.30
C PRO A 12 -37.87 48.44 28.27
N SER A 13 -37.46 48.79 27.03
CA SER A 13 -36.43 49.73 26.53
C SER A 13 -36.80 51.22 26.52
N VAL A 14 -35.80 52.12 26.37
CA VAL A 14 -35.76 53.29 25.42
C VAL A 14 -34.34 53.95 25.42
N PRO A 15 -33.88 54.61 24.34
CA PRO A 15 -32.48 55.09 24.18
C PRO A 15 -32.32 56.63 24.33
N CYS A 16 -31.08 57.13 24.39
CA CYS A 16 -30.78 58.53 24.01
C CYS A 16 -29.29 58.75 23.66
N SER A 17 -29.02 59.70 22.77
CA SER A 17 -27.69 60.12 22.31
C SER A 17 -27.51 61.63 22.47
N SER A 18 -26.38 62.09 23.02
CA SER A 18 -25.91 63.48 22.90
C SER A 18 -24.45 63.62 23.34
N SER A 19 -23.64 64.27 22.51
CA SER A 19 -22.27 64.75 22.75
C SER A 19 -22.26 66.28 22.97
N PRO A 20 -21.10 66.96 23.11
CA PRO A 20 -19.94 66.78 24.00
C PRO A 20 -19.89 67.97 25.02
N PRO A 21 -18.76 68.44 25.65
CA PRO A 21 -17.49 68.88 25.03
C PRO A 21 -16.18 68.38 25.71
N SER A 22 -15.08 68.83 25.12
CA SER A 22 -13.63 68.78 25.39
C SER A 22 -13.11 68.74 26.85
N ASP A 23 -11.98 68.07 27.10
CA ASP A 23 -10.63 68.69 27.19
C ASP A 23 -9.51 67.63 27.38
N GLU A 24 -8.24 68.06 27.48
CA GLU A 24 -7.02 67.32 27.10
C GLU A 24 -6.32 66.42 28.16
N GLU A 25 -5.26 65.73 27.68
CA GLU A 25 -4.07 65.18 28.38
C GLU A 25 -4.15 63.87 29.21
N GLY A 26 -3.05 63.06 29.13
CA GLY A 26 -2.52 62.44 30.36
C GLY A 26 -2.36 60.90 30.50
N GLN A 27 -1.69 60.19 29.57
CA GLN A 27 -0.96 58.91 29.82
C GLN A 27 -1.76 57.62 30.23
N PRO A 28 -1.16 56.40 30.14
CA PRO A 28 -1.91 55.13 30.11
C PRO A 28 -1.64 54.11 31.24
N GLN A 29 -2.48 53.05 31.26
CA GLN A 29 -2.39 51.76 32.01
C GLN A 29 -3.09 51.69 33.40
N PRO A 30 -3.52 50.48 33.88
CA PRO A 30 -3.30 49.13 33.32
C PRO A 30 -4.56 48.30 33.03
N THR A 31 -4.51 47.50 31.95
CA THR A 31 -5.48 46.43 31.67
C THR A 31 -4.99 45.08 32.20
N THR A 32 -5.87 44.33 32.86
CA THR A 32 -5.67 42.95 33.33
C THR A 32 -5.23 42.00 32.20
N PRO A 33 -4.21 41.13 32.40
CA PRO A 33 -3.82 40.15 31.40
C PRO A 33 -4.79 38.96 31.33
N SER A 34 -5.04 38.46 30.13
CA SER A 34 -5.92 37.31 29.89
C SER A 34 -5.24 35.96 30.20
N LEU A 35 -6.06 34.90 30.27
CA LEU A 35 -5.70 33.50 30.54
C LEU A 35 -4.66 32.87 29.58
N PHE A 36 -4.17 33.61 28.57
CA PHE A 36 -3.15 33.12 27.65
C PHE A 36 -1.74 33.04 28.26
N ASN A 37 -1.47 33.78 29.35
CA ASN A 37 -0.15 33.81 29.99
C ASN A 37 0.18 32.58 30.87
N LEU A 38 -0.77 31.67 31.11
CA LEU A 38 -0.54 30.47 31.92
C LEU A 38 0.08 29.29 31.15
N ILE A 39 0.18 29.39 29.81
CA ILE A 39 0.76 28.34 28.94
C ILE A 39 2.03 28.84 28.22
N SER A 40 2.81 29.67 28.90
CA SER A 40 4.16 30.05 28.46
C SER A 40 5.20 29.76 29.54
N GLY A 41 5.12 28.57 30.12
CA GLY A 41 6.15 28.02 31.01
C GLY A 41 7.47 27.83 30.27
N ARG A 42 8.40 28.77 30.45
CA ARG A 42 9.78 28.67 29.94
C ARG A 42 10.45 27.43 30.52
N THR A 43 10.67 26.42 29.68
CA THR A 43 11.58 25.32 30.02
C THR A 43 13.01 25.86 30.03
N ASN A 44 13.56 26.11 31.23
CA ASN A 44 14.96 26.46 31.42
C ASN A 44 15.86 25.25 31.15
N LEU A 45 16.01 24.87 29.88
CA LEU A 45 17.03 23.92 29.44
C LEU A 45 18.39 24.59 29.53
N HIS A 46 19.09 24.35 30.64
CA HIS A 46 20.43 24.89 30.88
C HIS A 46 21.41 24.23 29.90
N ARG A 47 21.84 24.98 28.88
CA ARG A 47 22.75 24.48 27.84
C ARG A 47 24.16 24.36 28.42
N SER A 48 24.56 23.15 28.82
CA SER A 48 25.91 22.84 29.28
C SER A 48 26.94 23.22 28.21
N ARG A 49 27.80 24.18 28.58
CA ARG A 49 28.75 24.83 27.66
C ARG A 49 30.09 24.09 27.68
N THR A 50 30.11 22.88 27.11
CA THR A 50 31.35 22.11 26.88
C THR A 50 31.37 21.60 25.44
N ALA A 51 31.85 22.45 24.52
CA ALA A 51 32.16 22.07 23.15
C ALA A 51 33.46 22.78 22.73
N PRO A 52 34.52 22.05 22.35
CA PRO A 52 35.69 22.65 21.72
C PRO A 52 35.35 23.11 20.29
N ALA A 53 36.21 23.96 19.71
CA ALA A 53 35.93 24.68 18.46
C ALA A 53 35.84 23.77 17.21
N MET A 54 34.65 23.30 16.89
CA MET A 54 34.28 22.66 15.62
C MET A 54 33.73 23.70 14.64
N ALA A 55 34.60 24.44 13.93
CA ALA A 55 34.19 25.57 13.07
C ALA A 55 34.71 25.58 11.61
N PRO A 56 35.85 24.94 11.23
CA PRO A 56 36.24 24.84 9.82
C PRO A 56 36.05 23.43 9.21
N LEU A 57 36.10 22.37 10.02
CA LEU A 57 36.01 20.98 9.55
C LEU A 57 34.62 20.59 9.03
N SER A 58 33.55 21.21 9.53
CA SER A 58 32.17 20.84 9.17
C SER A 58 31.85 21.10 7.70
N ALA A 59 32.28 22.23 7.11
CA ALA A 59 31.95 22.57 5.74
C ALA A 59 32.60 21.63 4.71
N ALA A 60 33.89 21.30 4.90
CA ALA A 60 34.62 20.38 4.03
C ALA A 60 34.12 18.93 4.16
N VAL A 61 33.84 18.47 5.40
CA VAL A 61 33.28 17.13 5.63
C VAL A 61 31.84 17.04 5.14
N LEU A 62 31.03 18.09 5.27
CA LEU A 62 29.68 18.14 4.67
C LEU A 62 29.75 18.09 3.14
N ALA A 63 30.66 18.83 2.50
CA ALA A 63 30.87 18.76 1.05
C ALA A 63 31.33 17.36 0.59
N ALA A 64 32.29 16.75 1.29
CA ALA A 64 32.74 15.38 1.02
C ALA A 64 31.62 14.35 1.25
N SER A 65 30.80 14.51 2.28
CA SER A 65 29.63 13.66 2.55
C SER A 65 28.54 13.81 1.47
N ALA A 66 28.35 15.00 0.91
CA ALA A 66 27.44 15.24 -0.21
C ALA A 66 27.93 14.60 -1.52
N GLN A 67 29.24 14.37 -1.66
CA GLN A 67 29.81 13.56 -2.75
C GLN A 67 29.72 12.05 -2.44
N ALA A 68 29.84 11.62 -1.17
CA ALA A 68 29.70 10.22 -0.77
C ALA A 68 28.24 9.70 -0.79
N ASP A 69 27.25 10.55 -0.49
CA ASP A 69 25.82 10.23 -0.60
C ASP A 69 25.40 9.94 -2.06
N HIS A 70 26.19 10.41 -3.03
CA HIS A 70 26.04 10.07 -4.45
C HIS A 70 26.61 8.69 -4.84
N GLN A 71 27.40 8.04 -3.97
CA GLN A 71 28.15 6.83 -4.31
C GLN A 71 27.39 5.52 -4.03
N ASN A 72 26.32 5.57 -3.23
CA ASN A 72 25.34 4.48 -3.08
C ASN A 72 23.95 4.93 -3.54
N PRO A 73 23.70 5.07 -4.86
CA PRO A 73 22.35 5.33 -5.34
C PRO A 73 21.41 4.22 -4.85
N PRO A 74 20.15 4.54 -4.46
CA PRO A 74 19.16 3.50 -4.21
C PRO A 74 19.04 2.61 -5.45
N PRO A 75 18.87 1.29 -5.28
CA PRO A 75 18.90 0.35 -6.39
C PRO A 75 17.89 0.81 -7.46
N PRO A 76 18.29 0.86 -8.75
CA PRO A 76 17.43 1.41 -9.80
C PRO A 76 16.10 0.64 -9.83
N PRO A 77 14.96 1.34 -10.03
CA PRO A 77 13.65 0.71 -10.01
C PRO A 77 13.64 -0.48 -10.97
N ARG A 78 13.36 -1.68 -10.43
CA ARG A 78 13.36 -2.92 -11.20
C ARG A 78 12.37 -2.76 -12.35
N ARG A 79 12.87 -2.89 -13.58
CA ARG A 79 12.12 -2.58 -14.80
C ARG A 79 10.77 -3.32 -14.83
N PRO A 80 9.73 -2.77 -15.49
CA PRO A 80 8.45 -3.45 -15.71
C PRO A 80 8.55 -4.75 -16.55
N ALA A 81 9.78 -5.13 -16.95
CA ALA A 81 10.12 -6.42 -17.52
C ALA A 81 9.47 -7.59 -16.77
N ILE A 82 9.38 -7.59 -15.43
CA ILE A 82 8.78 -8.71 -14.67
C ILE A 82 7.34 -8.98 -15.12
N VAL A 83 6.53 -7.92 -15.31
CA VAL A 83 5.14 -8.04 -15.76
C VAL A 83 5.07 -8.48 -17.22
N LEU A 84 5.96 -7.96 -18.07
CA LEU A 84 6.04 -8.39 -19.48
C LEU A 84 6.41 -9.88 -19.60
N HIS A 85 7.39 -10.36 -18.84
CA HIS A 85 7.76 -11.78 -18.85
C HIS A 85 6.62 -12.64 -18.29
N ALA A 86 5.95 -12.23 -17.21
CA ALA A 86 4.78 -12.94 -16.68
C ALA A 86 3.65 -13.05 -17.72
N PHE A 87 3.37 -11.97 -18.46
CA PHE A 87 2.37 -11.96 -19.53
C PHE A 87 2.78 -12.87 -20.71
N LEU A 88 4.04 -12.83 -21.13
CA LEU A 88 4.56 -13.71 -22.19
C LEU A 88 4.53 -15.18 -21.79
N PHE A 89 4.89 -15.52 -20.54
CA PHE A 89 4.78 -16.89 -20.03
C PHE A 89 3.32 -17.35 -19.98
N LEU A 90 2.38 -16.51 -19.53
CA LEU A 90 0.96 -16.85 -19.56
C LEU A 90 0.45 -17.06 -20.99
N LEU A 91 0.87 -16.22 -21.95
CA LEU A 91 0.46 -16.36 -23.35
C LEU A 91 1.01 -17.66 -23.97
N ALA A 92 2.27 -18.00 -23.71
CA ALA A 92 2.86 -19.27 -24.13
C ALA A 92 2.15 -20.48 -23.47
N TYR A 93 1.78 -20.36 -22.20
CA TYR A 93 1.06 -21.38 -21.45
C TYR A 93 -0.35 -21.63 -21.99
N LEU A 94 -1.10 -20.55 -22.27
CA LEU A 94 -2.39 -20.62 -22.96
C LEU A 94 -2.23 -21.21 -24.36
N GLY A 95 -1.20 -20.82 -25.11
CA GLY A 95 -0.88 -21.38 -26.42
C GLY A 95 -0.64 -22.89 -26.38
N LEU A 96 0.05 -23.41 -25.36
CA LEU A 96 0.25 -24.84 -25.14
C LEU A 96 -1.07 -25.56 -24.86
N GLY A 97 -1.94 -25.01 -24.00
CA GLY A 97 -3.25 -25.59 -23.73
C GLY A 97 -4.19 -25.58 -24.94
N VAL A 98 -4.20 -24.47 -25.69
CA VAL A 98 -4.94 -24.34 -26.95
C VAL A 98 -4.46 -25.36 -27.98
N SER A 99 -3.14 -25.54 -28.10
CA SER A 99 -2.54 -26.52 -29.02
C SER A 99 -2.94 -27.96 -28.66
N PHE A 100 -2.95 -28.31 -27.37
CA PHE A 100 -3.37 -29.64 -26.92
C PHE A 100 -4.84 -29.92 -27.24
N TYR A 101 -5.75 -28.98 -26.95
CA TYR A 101 -7.17 -29.12 -27.27
C TYR A 101 -7.38 -29.20 -28.79
N ALA A 102 -6.77 -28.30 -29.56
CA ALA A 102 -6.94 -28.25 -31.01
C ALA A 102 -6.36 -29.48 -31.75
N ALA A 103 -5.32 -30.12 -31.19
CA ALA A 103 -4.79 -31.38 -31.71
C ALA A 103 -5.71 -32.59 -31.41
N PHE A 104 -6.48 -32.54 -30.31
CA PHE A 104 -7.31 -33.66 -29.84
C PHE A 104 -8.76 -33.26 -29.51
N PRO A 105 -9.53 -32.62 -30.42
CA PRO A 105 -10.87 -32.13 -30.13
C PRO A 105 -11.84 -33.26 -29.75
N ALA A 106 -11.64 -34.47 -30.27
CA ALA A 106 -12.45 -35.66 -29.93
C ALA A 106 -12.33 -36.11 -28.46
N ASN A 107 -11.32 -35.62 -27.71
CA ASN A 107 -11.19 -35.90 -26.28
C ASN A 107 -12.06 -34.99 -25.39
N PHE A 108 -12.75 -33.99 -25.97
CA PHE A 108 -13.56 -33.01 -25.27
C PHE A 108 -15.02 -33.05 -25.76
N THR A 109 -15.96 -32.70 -24.88
CA THR A 109 -17.39 -32.62 -25.20
C THR A 109 -17.88 -31.19 -24.98
N SER A 110 -18.57 -30.63 -25.97
CA SER A 110 -19.21 -29.30 -25.91
C SER A 110 -20.73 -29.44 -25.89
N SER A 111 -21.36 -29.11 -24.76
CA SER A 111 -22.82 -29.13 -24.58
C SER A 111 -23.53 -28.03 -25.37
N ALA A 112 -22.82 -26.97 -25.74
CA ALA A 112 -23.33 -25.86 -26.55
C ALA A 112 -23.13 -26.04 -28.06
N GLY A 113 -22.58 -27.19 -28.49
CA GLY A 113 -22.18 -27.45 -29.87
C GLY A 113 -20.77 -26.95 -30.22
N PRO A 114 -20.21 -27.34 -31.37
CA PRO A 114 -18.92 -26.86 -31.85
C PRO A 114 -19.05 -25.48 -32.52
N THR A 115 -18.16 -24.55 -32.20
CA THR A 115 -18.03 -23.27 -32.93
C THR A 115 -16.77 -23.25 -33.77
N HIS A 116 -15.60 -22.94 -33.20
CA HIS A 116 -14.33 -23.01 -33.92
C HIS A 116 -13.27 -23.62 -33.01
N PRO A 117 -12.56 -24.71 -33.40
CA PRO A 117 -11.73 -25.48 -32.48
C PRO A 117 -10.73 -24.64 -31.67
N VAL A 118 -10.09 -23.65 -32.28
CA VAL A 118 -9.11 -22.76 -31.61
C VAL A 118 -9.77 -21.77 -30.65
N VAL A 119 -10.98 -21.29 -30.96
CA VAL A 119 -11.70 -20.34 -30.09
C VAL A 119 -12.31 -21.09 -28.91
N ASP A 120 -12.86 -22.28 -29.16
CA ASP A 120 -13.42 -23.18 -28.16
C ASP A 120 -12.31 -23.65 -27.19
N ALA A 121 -11.12 -23.97 -27.72
CA ALA A 121 -9.92 -24.26 -26.95
C ALA A 121 -9.48 -23.09 -26.06
N LEU A 122 -9.38 -21.88 -26.63
CA LEU A 122 -8.95 -20.68 -25.90
C LEU A 122 -9.94 -20.34 -24.78
N TYR A 123 -11.23 -20.39 -25.11
CA TYR A 123 -12.31 -20.18 -24.14
C TYR A 123 -12.26 -21.21 -23.02
N PHE A 124 -12.13 -22.51 -23.32
CA PHE A 124 -11.94 -23.57 -22.33
C PHE A 124 -10.72 -23.29 -21.43
N CYS A 125 -9.55 -23.03 -22.02
CA CYS A 125 -8.33 -22.73 -21.27
C CYS A 125 -8.50 -21.52 -20.34
N ILE A 126 -9.13 -20.44 -20.79
CA ILE A 126 -9.38 -19.24 -19.98
C ILE A 126 -10.41 -19.53 -18.88
N VAL A 127 -11.52 -20.19 -19.17
CA VAL A 127 -12.58 -20.53 -18.18
C VAL A 127 -12.03 -21.45 -17.08
N THR A 128 -11.16 -22.39 -17.44
CA THR A 128 -10.45 -23.27 -16.51
C THR A 128 -9.40 -22.52 -15.68
N LEU A 129 -8.54 -21.71 -16.32
CA LEU A 129 -7.46 -20.96 -15.66
C LEU A 129 -8.00 -19.83 -14.75
N CYS A 130 -9.14 -19.24 -15.11
CA CYS A 130 -9.87 -18.28 -14.28
C CYS A 130 -10.73 -18.94 -13.18
N THR A 131 -10.68 -20.27 -13.04
CA THR A 131 -11.47 -21.06 -12.07
C THR A 131 -12.98 -20.83 -12.13
N ILE A 132 -13.53 -20.47 -13.30
CA ILE A 132 -14.97 -20.22 -13.47
C ILE A 132 -15.72 -21.52 -13.74
N GLY A 133 -15.20 -22.36 -14.65
CA GLY A 133 -15.64 -23.75 -14.80
C GLY A 133 -17.10 -24.02 -15.15
N TYR A 134 -17.72 -23.31 -16.12
CA TYR A 134 -19.13 -23.50 -16.51
C TYR A 134 -19.53 -24.95 -16.88
N GLY A 135 -18.58 -25.83 -17.24
CA GLY A 135 -18.88 -27.20 -17.65
C GLY A 135 -19.57 -27.33 -19.02
N ASP A 136 -19.66 -26.24 -19.80
CA ASP A 136 -20.19 -26.28 -21.17
C ASP A 136 -19.21 -26.96 -22.14
N ILE A 137 -17.91 -26.88 -21.87
CA ILE A 137 -16.85 -27.67 -22.50
C ILE A 137 -16.13 -28.47 -21.40
N THR A 138 -16.04 -29.80 -21.54
CA THR A 138 -15.42 -30.68 -20.53
C THR A 138 -14.50 -31.75 -21.14
N PRO A 139 -13.44 -32.18 -20.42
CA PRO A 139 -12.59 -33.29 -20.85
C PRO A 139 -13.32 -34.62 -20.65
N ALA A 140 -13.60 -35.33 -21.76
CA ALA A 140 -14.28 -36.61 -21.75
C ALA A 140 -13.30 -37.77 -21.48
N SER A 141 -12.16 -37.79 -22.17
CA SER A 141 -11.21 -38.90 -22.10
C SER A 141 -10.26 -38.84 -20.89
N PRO A 142 -9.70 -39.99 -20.44
CA PRO A 142 -8.74 -40.02 -19.34
C PRO A 142 -7.50 -39.13 -19.58
N ALA A 143 -7.00 -39.09 -20.83
CA ALA A 143 -5.86 -38.27 -21.20
C ALA A 143 -6.16 -36.76 -21.07
N ALA A 144 -7.34 -36.31 -21.53
CA ALA A 144 -7.74 -34.91 -21.37
C ALA A 144 -8.01 -34.54 -19.91
N LYS A 145 -8.47 -35.48 -19.07
CA LYS A 145 -8.62 -35.27 -17.62
C LYS A 145 -7.26 -35.11 -16.93
N LEU A 146 -6.29 -35.97 -17.22
CA LEU A 146 -4.90 -35.83 -16.71
C LEU A 146 -4.24 -34.53 -17.16
N PHE A 147 -4.45 -34.13 -18.42
CA PHE A 147 -4.02 -32.84 -18.93
C PHE A 147 -4.67 -31.70 -18.13
N ALA A 148 -6.00 -31.70 -17.97
CA ALA A 148 -6.74 -30.65 -17.26
C ALA A 148 -6.30 -30.50 -15.79
N ILE A 149 -6.07 -31.62 -15.07
CA ILE A 149 -5.53 -31.61 -13.71
C ILE A 149 -4.16 -30.90 -13.68
N SER A 150 -3.24 -31.31 -14.55
CA SER A 150 -1.90 -30.72 -14.66
C SER A 150 -1.97 -29.23 -15.05
N PHE A 151 -2.92 -28.88 -15.92
CA PHE A 151 -3.13 -27.52 -16.40
C PHE A 151 -3.66 -26.58 -15.31
N VAL A 152 -4.59 -27.03 -14.46
CA VAL A 152 -5.09 -26.22 -13.34
C VAL A 152 -3.99 -25.98 -12.30
N LEU A 153 -3.27 -27.03 -11.90
CA LEU A 153 -2.24 -26.94 -10.85
C LEU A 153 -1.10 -25.99 -11.23
N ILE A 154 -0.62 -26.05 -12.48
CA ILE A 154 0.44 -25.17 -12.96
C ILE A 154 -0.12 -23.77 -13.31
N GLY A 155 -1.31 -23.70 -13.92
CA GLY A 155 -1.95 -22.45 -14.31
C GLY A 155 -2.25 -21.51 -13.13
N PHE A 156 -2.63 -22.05 -11.98
CA PHE A 156 -2.86 -21.26 -10.76
C PHE A 156 -1.61 -20.45 -10.34
N GLY A 157 -0.41 -21.04 -10.43
CA GLY A 157 0.85 -20.35 -10.16
C GLY A 157 1.12 -19.21 -11.14
N PHE A 158 0.82 -19.38 -12.42
CA PHE A 158 0.95 -18.30 -13.41
C PHE A 158 -0.04 -17.15 -13.17
N VAL A 159 -1.27 -17.43 -12.71
CA VAL A 159 -2.25 -16.41 -12.31
C VAL A 159 -1.75 -15.60 -11.10
N ASP A 160 -1.19 -16.25 -10.09
CA ASP A 160 -0.61 -15.55 -8.93
C ASP A 160 0.60 -14.68 -9.31
N ILE A 161 1.51 -15.18 -10.14
CA ILE A 161 2.65 -14.40 -10.64
C ILE A 161 2.16 -13.15 -11.41
N LEU A 162 1.12 -13.28 -12.25
CA LEU A 162 0.53 -12.14 -12.96
C LEU A 162 -0.15 -11.16 -12.00
N LEU A 163 -0.92 -11.65 -11.03
CA LEU A 163 -1.56 -10.83 -10.00
C LEU A 163 -0.51 -10.02 -9.23
N SER A 164 0.52 -10.69 -8.72
CA SER A 164 1.63 -10.13 -7.95
C SER A 164 2.48 -9.15 -8.77
N GLY A 165 2.85 -9.50 -10.01
CA GLY A 165 3.58 -8.59 -10.92
C GLY A 165 2.78 -7.30 -11.19
N MET A 166 1.48 -7.43 -11.41
CA MET A 166 0.58 -6.29 -11.53
C MET A 166 0.41 -5.53 -10.18
N VAL A 167 0.69 -6.11 -9.01
CA VAL A 167 0.61 -5.40 -7.71
C VAL A 167 1.78 -4.44 -7.68
N SER A 168 2.98 -4.99 -7.87
CA SER A 168 4.24 -4.23 -7.93
C SER A 168 4.13 -3.10 -8.94
N TYR A 169 3.71 -3.36 -10.19
CA TYR A 169 3.57 -2.29 -11.20
C TYR A 169 2.64 -1.14 -10.76
N VAL A 170 1.50 -1.44 -10.12
CA VAL A 170 0.57 -0.40 -9.64
C VAL A 170 1.14 0.34 -8.42
N LEU A 171 1.95 -0.32 -7.58
CA LEU A 171 2.67 0.30 -6.47
C LEU A 171 3.83 1.18 -6.96
N ASP A 172 4.67 0.66 -7.86
CA ASP A 172 5.79 1.37 -8.50
C ASP A 172 5.30 2.64 -9.22
N LEU A 173 4.15 2.55 -9.89
CA LEU A 173 3.50 3.71 -10.52
C LEU A 173 3.02 4.74 -9.47
N GLN A 174 2.45 4.30 -8.34
CA GLN A 174 2.08 5.19 -7.23
C GLN A 174 3.30 5.87 -6.61
N GLU A 175 4.39 5.12 -6.41
CA GLU A 175 5.64 5.63 -5.85
C GLU A 175 6.31 6.64 -6.80
N HIS A 176 6.44 6.31 -8.09
CA HIS A 176 7.05 7.20 -9.09
C HIS A 176 6.27 8.52 -9.23
N LEU A 177 4.94 8.48 -9.27
CA LEU A 177 4.10 9.68 -9.32
C LEU A 177 4.24 10.54 -8.05
N LEU A 178 4.33 9.90 -6.88
CA LEU A 178 4.53 10.57 -5.60
C LEU A 178 5.92 11.23 -5.51
N ILE A 179 6.99 10.53 -5.89
CA ILE A 179 8.36 11.08 -5.93
C ILE A 179 8.44 12.25 -6.93
N THR A 180 7.80 12.14 -8.08
CA THR A 180 7.76 13.21 -9.10
C THR A 180 7.03 14.46 -8.57
N ALA A 181 5.92 14.27 -7.85
CA ALA A 181 5.18 15.37 -7.22
C ALA A 181 5.97 16.07 -6.10
N ILE A 182 6.77 15.33 -5.32
CA ILE A 182 7.64 15.87 -4.27
C ILE A 182 8.84 16.62 -4.89
N LYS A 183 9.52 16.04 -5.90
CA LYS A 183 10.67 16.68 -6.56
C LYS A 183 10.32 17.97 -7.29
N ASN A 184 9.07 18.16 -7.71
CA ASN A 184 8.67 19.31 -8.54
C ASN A 184 7.52 20.15 -7.93
N PRO A 185 7.75 20.82 -6.77
CA PRO A 185 6.70 21.48 -5.98
C PRO A 185 6.01 22.65 -6.71
N ARG A 186 6.63 23.23 -7.74
CA ARG A 186 6.03 24.29 -8.57
C ARG A 186 4.92 23.75 -9.47
N SER A 187 5.05 22.52 -9.99
CA SER A 187 3.99 21.86 -10.79
C SER A 187 2.83 21.37 -9.91
N ALA A 188 3.15 20.83 -8.72
CA ALA A 188 2.16 20.37 -7.73
C ALA A 188 1.15 21.45 -7.31
N ARG A 189 1.47 22.75 -7.44
CA ARG A 189 0.53 23.84 -7.13
C ARG A 189 -0.54 24.05 -8.21
N LYS A 190 -0.30 23.73 -9.48
CA LYS A 190 -1.27 23.91 -10.58
C LYS A 190 -2.25 22.74 -10.71
N HIS A 191 -1.79 21.50 -10.48
CA HIS A 191 -2.70 20.35 -10.44
C HIS A 191 -3.47 20.20 -9.11
N ARG A 192 -3.17 21.01 -8.09
CA ARG A 192 -3.76 20.93 -6.72
C ARG A 192 -5.27 21.07 -6.61
N HIS A 193 -5.97 21.33 -7.71
CA HIS A 193 -7.43 21.44 -7.80
C HIS A 193 -8.12 20.22 -8.44
N ASN A 194 -7.40 19.39 -9.22
CA ASN A 194 -8.01 18.27 -9.97
C ASN A 194 -7.85 16.89 -9.31
N TYR A 195 -6.99 16.74 -8.28
CA TYR A 195 -7.01 15.54 -7.45
C TYR A 195 -7.84 15.79 -6.19
N ILE A 196 -9.08 15.28 -6.21
CA ILE A 196 -9.94 15.11 -5.03
C ILE A 196 -9.43 13.92 -4.19
N PHE A 197 -8.15 13.92 -3.85
CA PHE A 197 -7.58 13.11 -2.79
C PHE A 197 -6.65 13.95 -1.91
N ASP A 198 -7.00 13.97 -0.62
CA ASP A 198 -6.31 14.75 0.40
C ASP A 198 -4.93 14.15 0.72
N ILE A 199 -3.94 14.52 -0.09
CA ILE A 199 -2.54 14.08 -0.01
C ILE A 199 -1.84 14.56 1.28
N LYS A 200 -2.43 15.50 2.05
CA LYS A 200 -1.83 16.00 3.31
C LYS A 200 -1.59 14.92 4.38
N LYS A 201 -2.07 13.68 4.19
CA LYS A 201 -1.82 12.55 5.09
C LYS A 201 -1.00 11.40 4.50
N GLY A 202 -0.47 11.54 3.28
CA GLY A 202 0.41 10.57 2.58
C GLY A 202 -0.20 9.20 2.24
N ARG A 203 -1.30 8.83 2.90
CA ARG A 203 -2.07 7.61 2.67
C ARG A 203 -3.31 7.96 1.85
N MET A 204 -3.43 7.36 0.66
CA MET A 204 -4.76 7.05 0.14
C MET A 204 -5.51 6.35 1.28
N ARG A 205 -6.66 6.90 1.71
CA ARG A 205 -7.49 6.19 2.70
C ARG A 205 -7.78 4.81 2.10
N VAL A 206 -7.48 3.73 2.80
CA VAL A 206 -7.60 2.36 2.22
C VAL A 206 -9.00 2.08 1.67
N ARG A 207 -10.02 2.68 2.29
CA ARG A 207 -11.41 2.73 1.79
C ARG A 207 -11.54 3.19 0.33
N MET A 208 -10.66 4.08 -0.15
CA MET A 208 -10.65 4.55 -1.54
C MET A 208 -9.98 3.57 -2.50
N LYS A 209 -8.89 2.91 -2.11
CA LYS A 209 -8.32 1.81 -2.92
C LYS A 209 -9.38 0.73 -3.14
N VAL A 210 -10.10 0.38 -2.07
CA VAL A 210 -11.26 -0.53 -2.11
C VAL A 210 -12.39 0.03 -2.98
N ALA A 211 -12.83 1.27 -2.80
CA ALA A 211 -13.93 1.86 -3.57
C ALA A 211 -13.62 1.92 -5.08
N LEU A 212 -12.38 2.28 -5.45
CA LEU A 212 -11.92 2.27 -6.84
C LEU A 212 -11.92 0.84 -7.41
N ALA A 213 -11.39 -0.14 -6.67
CA ALA A 213 -11.38 -1.54 -7.13
C ALA A 213 -12.79 -2.13 -7.29
N LEU A 214 -13.70 -1.86 -6.35
CA LEU A 214 -15.12 -2.22 -6.47
C LEU A 214 -15.79 -1.50 -7.65
N GLY A 215 -15.42 -0.25 -7.91
CA GLY A 215 -15.85 0.50 -9.10
C GLY A 215 -15.41 -0.14 -10.41
N VAL A 216 -14.15 -0.60 -10.49
CA VAL A 216 -13.64 -1.36 -11.65
C VAL A 216 -14.41 -2.67 -11.82
N VAL A 217 -14.69 -3.42 -10.75
CA VAL A 217 -15.50 -4.65 -10.83
C VAL A 217 -16.94 -4.36 -11.29
N ALA A 218 -17.56 -3.28 -10.83
CA ALA A 218 -18.91 -2.88 -11.27
C ALA A 218 -18.94 -2.44 -12.74
N ILE A 219 -17.94 -1.66 -13.19
CA ILE A 219 -17.74 -1.34 -14.62
C ILE A 219 -17.57 -2.63 -15.41
N CYS A 220 -16.82 -3.61 -14.88
CA CYS A 220 -16.65 -4.89 -15.54
C CYS A 220 -18.00 -5.59 -15.77
N VAL A 221 -18.77 -5.85 -14.70
CA VAL A 221 -20.09 -6.48 -14.82
C VAL A 221 -20.98 -5.75 -15.84
N GLY A 222 -20.97 -4.40 -15.86
CA GLY A 222 -21.72 -3.60 -16.82
C GLY A 222 -21.31 -3.81 -18.29
N ILE A 223 -20.00 -3.89 -18.58
CA ILE A 223 -19.49 -4.19 -19.93
C ILE A 223 -19.90 -5.61 -20.34
N GLY A 224 -19.67 -6.60 -19.47
CA GLY A 224 -20.04 -8.00 -19.69
C GLY A 224 -21.53 -8.16 -20.02
N ALA A 225 -22.41 -7.60 -19.19
CA ALA A 225 -23.86 -7.66 -19.40
C ALA A 225 -24.30 -6.97 -20.70
N THR A 226 -23.70 -5.83 -21.06
CA THR A 226 -24.02 -5.10 -22.29
C THR A 226 -23.63 -5.90 -23.55
N VAL A 227 -22.48 -6.58 -23.52
CA VAL A 227 -22.03 -7.42 -24.62
C VAL A 227 -22.87 -8.70 -24.71
N LEU A 228 -23.14 -9.37 -23.59
CA LEU A 228 -24.02 -10.55 -23.53
C LEU A 228 -25.42 -10.26 -24.10
N ARG A 229 -26.01 -9.11 -23.75
CA ARG A 229 -27.32 -8.68 -24.30
C ARG A 229 -27.29 -8.48 -25.82
N LYS A 230 -26.18 -8.01 -26.40
CA LYS A 230 -26.05 -7.71 -27.84
C LYS A 230 -25.57 -8.88 -28.69
N VAL A 231 -24.73 -9.74 -28.15
CA VAL A 231 -24.03 -10.81 -28.90
C VAL A 231 -24.72 -12.16 -28.69
N GLU A 232 -25.06 -12.50 -27.45
CA GLU A 232 -25.77 -13.75 -27.12
C GLU A 232 -27.30 -13.59 -27.10
N ASN A 233 -27.82 -12.37 -27.36
CA ASN A 233 -29.25 -12.00 -27.34
C ASN A 233 -30.01 -12.31 -26.02
N MET A 234 -29.28 -12.58 -24.93
CA MET A 234 -29.81 -12.96 -23.61
C MET A 234 -30.75 -11.90 -23.03
N GLY A 235 -31.68 -12.29 -22.14
CA GLY A 235 -32.49 -11.33 -21.39
C GLY A 235 -31.63 -10.39 -20.54
N TRP A 236 -32.13 -9.18 -20.21
CA TRP A 236 -31.35 -8.24 -19.40
C TRP A 236 -30.97 -8.80 -18.02
N LEU A 237 -31.87 -9.57 -17.41
CA LEU A 237 -31.60 -10.25 -16.14
C LEU A 237 -30.53 -11.32 -16.32
N ASP A 238 -30.71 -12.23 -17.28
CA ASP A 238 -29.79 -13.35 -17.57
C ASP A 238 -28.39 -12.86 -17.96
N ALA A 239 -28.31 -11.76 -18.72
CA ALA A 239 -27.04 -11.15 -19.12
C ALA A 239 -26.29 -10.53 -17.93
N VAL A 240 -26.99 -9.87 -17.01
CA VAL A 240 -26.39 -9.36 -15.76
C VAL A 240 -26.03 -10.51 -14.82
N TYR A 241 -26.91 -11.49 -14.69
CA TYR A 241 -26.71 -12.70 -13.89
C TYR A 241 -25.45 -13.45 -14.34
N LEU A 242 -25.37 -13.85 -15.61
CA LEU A 242 -24.19 -14.50 -16.16
C LEU A 242 -22.95 -13.61 -15.96
N ALA A 243 -23.00 -12.32 -16.30
CA ALA A 243 -21.86 -11.42 -16.07
C ALA A 243 -21.38 -11.39 -14.62
N VAL A 244 -22.27 -11.33 -13.62
CA VAL A 244 -21.89 -11.41 -12.21
C VAL A 244 -21.26 -12.77 -11.90
N MET A 245 -21.91 -13.87 -12.26
CA MET A 245 -21.47 -15.24 -11.95
C MET A 245 -20.14 -15.62 -12.62
N SER A 246 -19.89 -15.08 -13.82
CA SER A 246 -18.61 -15.12 -14.53
C SER A 246 -17.51 -14.36 -13.77
N VAL A 247 -17.78 -13.10 -13.44
CA VAL A 247 -16.79 -12.16 -12.89
C VAL A 247 -16.42 -12.55 -11.46
N THR A 248 -17.36 -13.07 -10.67
CA THR A 248 -17.13 -13.58 -9.31
C THR A 248 -16.65 -15.05 -9.25
N THR A 249 -16.33 -15.66 -10.40
CA THR A 249 -15.84 -17.05 -10.52
C THR A 249 -16.72 -18.09 -9.81
N VAL A 250 -18.05 -17.94 -9.87
CA VAL A 250 -19.00 -18.92 -9.30
C VAL A 250 -19.49 -19.88 -10.39
N GLY A 251 -19.77 -19.36 -11.60
CA GLY A 251 -19.86 -20.15 -12.83
C GLY A 251 -20.76 -21.40 -12.81
N TYR A 252 -22.00 -21.32 -12.32
CA TYR A 252 -22.91 -22.49 -12.20
C TYR A 252 -23.13 -23.31 -13.49
N GLY A 253 -22.94 -22.72 -14.68
CA GLY A 253 -23.01 -23.45 -15.94
C GLY A 253 -24.40 -23.59 -16.56
N ASP A 254 -25.42 -23.03 -15.91
CA ASP A 254 -26.79 -22.89 -16.42
C ASP A 254 -26.86 -22.00 -17.69
N HIS A 255 -26.09 -20.92 -17.70
CA HIS A 255 -25.83 -20.09 -18.88
C HIS A 255 -24.33 -20.07 -19.22
N ALA A 256 -24.02 -20.11 -20.52
CA ALA A 256 -22.66 -20.07 -21.06
C ALA A 256 -22.64 -19.38 -22.43
N PHE A 257 -21.45 -19.02 -22.93
CA PHE A 257 -21.27 -18.36 -24.22
C PHE A 257 -21.42 -19.37 -25.37
N ARG A 258 -22.43 -19.20 -26.22
CA ARG A 258 -22.75 -20.12 -27.31
C ARG A 258 -22.27 -19.62 -28.67
N THR A 259 -22.17 -18.30 -28.85
CA THR A 259 -21.72 -17.73 -30.13
C THR A 259 -20.19 -17.68 -30.22
N LEU A 260 -19.67 -17.79 -31.45
CA LEU A 260 -18.24 -17.63 -31.74
C LEU A 260 -17.70 -16.28 -31.25
N GLN A 261 -18.48 -15.21 -31.48
CA GLN A 261 -18.14 -13.84 -31.07
C GLN A 261 -18.15 -13.70 -29.55
N GLY A 262 -19.14 -14.28 -28.87
CA GLY A 262 -19.24 -14.30 -27.42
C GLY A 262 -18.09 -15.07 -26.76
N ARG A 263 -17.70 -16.24 -27.27
CA ARG A 263 -16.54 -17.00 -26.77
C ARG A 263 -15.21 -16.27 -26.98
N LEU A 264 -15.04 -15.58 -28.12
CA LEU A 264 -13.85 -14.75 -28.37
C LEU A 264 -13.80 -13.55 -27.41
N PHE A 265 -14.92 -12.85 -27.21
CA PHE A 265 -15.04 -11.80 -26.21
C PHE A 265 -14.72 -12.33 -24.81
N ALA A 266 -15.38 -13.41 -24.38
CA ALA A 266 -15.19 -14.06 -23.10
C ALA A 266 -13.72 -14.42 -22.82
N SER A 267 -12.99 -14.90 -23.82
CA SER A 267 -11.58 -15.29 -23.69
C SER A 267 -10.67 -14.14 -23.21
N GLY A 268 -10.84 -12.92 -23.73
CA GLY A 268 -10.13 -11.74 -23.22
C GLY A 268 -10.79 -11.13 -21.98
N TRP A 269 -12.12 -11.13 -21.98
CA TRP A 269 -12.96 -10.46 -20.98
C TRP A 269 -12.85 -11.08 -19.59
N LEU A 270 -12.96 -12.40 -19.51
CA LEU A 270 -12.98 -13.14 -18.24
C LEU A 270 -11.62 -13.01 -17.54
N LEU A 271 -10.51 -13.12 -18.28
CA LEU A 271 -9.17 -12.97 -17.72
C LEU A 271 -8.95 -11.59 -17.08
N VAL A 272 -9.35 -10.50 -17.74
CA VAL A 272 -9.23 -9.15 -17.16
C VAL A 272 -10.13 -8.99 -15.92
N SER A 273 -11.34 -9.52 -15.98
CA SER A 273 -12.34 -9.35 -14.92
C SER A 273 -12.03 -10.15 -13.66
N THR A 274 -11.53 -11.37 -13.80
CA THR A 274 -11.17 -12.24 -12.66
C THR A 274 -9.98 -11.68 -11.92
N LEU A 275 -8.97 -11.15 -12.65
CA LEU A 275 -7.87 -10.40 -12.07
C LEU A 275 -8.36 -9.15 -11.31
N ALA A 276 -9.32 -8.39 -11.87
CA ALA A 276 -9.91 -7.24 -11.20
C ALA A 276 -10.64 -7.61 -9.89
N VAL A 277 -11.39 -8.71 -9.88
CA VAL A 277 -12.08 -9.22 -8.69
C VAL A 277 -11.11 -9.74 -7.63
N ALA A 278 -10.09 -10.52 -8.02
CA ALA A 278 -9.04 -10.96 -7.11
C ALA A 278 -8.36 -9.76 -6.41
N ARG A 279 -8.15 -8.65 -7.13
CA ARG A 279 -7.64 -7.41 -6.53
C ARG A 279 -8.63 -6.70 -5.62
N ALA A 280 -9.91 -6.68 -5.94
CA ALA A 280 -10.92 -6.16 -5.03
C ALA A 280 -10.93 -6.94 -3.70
N PHE A 281 -10.83 -8.27 -3.74
CA PHE A 281 -10.68 -9.11 -2.55
C PHE A 281 -9.40 -8.83 -1.76
N LEU A 282 -8.24 -8.71 -2.42
CA LEU A 282 -6.99 -8.36 -1.76
C LEU A 282 -7.06 -6.99 -1.06
N TYR A 283 -7.61 -5.96 -1.71
CA TYR A 283 -7.79 -4.65 -1.06
C TYR A 283 -8.82 -4.66 0.07
N LEU A 284 -9.85 -5.51 0.00
CA LEU A 284 -10.77 -5.74 1.12
C LEU A 284 -10.07 -6.42 2.30
N ALA A 285 -9.19 -7.40 2.04
CA ALA A 285 -8.36 -8.05 3.06
C ALA A 285 -7.37 -7.06 3.70
N GLU A 286 -6.65 -6.28 2.89
CA GLU A 286 -5.81 -5.16 3.36
C GLU A 286 -6.62 -4.24 4.27
N MET A 287 -7.82 -3.80 3.88
CA MET A 287 -8.66 -2.92 4.70
C MET A 287 -9.02 -3.52 6.07
N ARG A 288 -9.25 -4.84 6.15
CA ARG A 288 -9.51 -5.56 7.41
C ARG A 288 -8.26 -5.64 8.28
N ILE A 289 -7.14 -6.08 7.70
CA ILE A 289 -5.82 -6.18 8.33
C ILE A 289 -5.42 -4.82 8.92
N ASP A 290 -5.57 -3.78 8.11
CA ASP A 290 -5.18 -2.41 8.41
C ASP A 290 -6.12 -1.74 9.45
N LYS A 291 -7.39 -2.13 9.51
CA LYS A 291 -8.31 -1.79 10.62
C LYS A 291 -7.85 -2.47 11.94
N ARG A 292 -7.43 -3.74 11.89
CA ARG A 292 -6.91 -4.48 13.05
C ARG A 292 -5.59 -3.89 13.56
N HIS A 293 -4.63 -3.59 12.68
CA HIS A 293 -3.38 -2.94 13.08
C HIS A 293 -3.59 -1.57 13.72
N ARG A 294 -4.52 -0.75 13.22
CA ARG A 294 -4.87 0.53 13.87
C ARG A 294 -5.51 0.35 15.24
N ALA A 295 -6.39 -0.64 15.40
CA ALA A 295 -6.99 -0.94 16.70
C ALA A 295 -5.93 -1.41 17.72
N MET A 296 -5.03 -2.31 17.31
CA MET A 296 -3.92 -2.77 18.13
C MET A 296 -2.97 -1.62 18.50
N ALA A 297 -2.54 -0.81 17.52
CA ALA A 297 -1.68 0.33 17.78
C ALA A 297 -2.29 1.33 18.76
N ASN A 298 -3.58 1.67 18.59
CA ASN A 298 -4.29 2.53 19.54
C ASN A 298 -4.36 1.90 20.94
N TRP A 299 -4.63 0.60 21.05
CA TRP A 299 -4.68 -0.12 22.33
C TRP A 299 -3.32 -0.11 23.04
N VAL A 300 -2.23 -0.46 22.34
CA VAL A 300 -0.85 -0.42 22.85
C VAL A 300 -0.44 0.98 23.31
N LEU A 301 -0.86 2.03 22.60
CA LEU A 301 -0.55 3.42 22.93
C LEU A 301 -1.45 4.00 24.04
N SER A 302 -2.66 3.48 24.23
CA SER A 302 -3.57 3.89 25.31
C SER A 302 -3.31 3.20 26.65
N ARG A 303 -2.46 2.16 26.66
CA ARG A 303 -2.15 1.36 27.84
C ARG A 303 -0.88 1.84 28.54
N ASP A 304 -1.01 2.14 29.82
CA ASP A 304 0.12 2.41 30.71
C ASP A 304 1.07 1.20 30.81
N MET A 305 2.34 1.46 31.07
CA MET A 305 3.38 0.44 31.13
C MET A 305 3.35 -0.28 32.49
N THR A 306 3.37 -1.61 32.48
CA THR A 306 3.49 -2.42 33.71
C THR A 306 4.96 -2.61 34.12
N VAL A 307 5.21 -3.09 35.35
CA VAL A 307 6.59 -3.29 35.87
C VAL A 307 7.38 -4.32 35.05
N SER A 308 6.74 -5.42 34.61
CA SER A 308 7.38 -6.39 33.72
C SER A 308 7.67 -5.84 32.32
N GLU A 309 6.84 -4.92 31.84
CA GLU A 309 7.03 -4.25 30.55
C GLU A 309 8.09 -3.15 30.62
N PHE A 310 8.24 -2.50 31.77
CA PHE A 310 9.35 -1.59 32.07
C PHE A 310 10.68 -2.34 32.05
N LEU A 311 10.78 -3.48 32.75
CA LEU A 311 11.98 -4.34 32.73
C LEU A 311 12.28 -4.92 31.34
N ALA A 312 11.27 -5.07 30.48
CA ALA A 312 11.44 -5.50 29.09
C ALA A 312 11.72 -4.34 28.10
N ALA A 313 11.55 -3.09 28.56
CA ALA A 313 11.84 -1.87 27.81
C ALA A 313 13.22 -1.30 28.15
N ASP A 314 13.71 -1.53 29.37
CA ASP A 314 15.07 -1.22 29.81
C ASP A 314 16.06 -2.18 29.11
N ILE A 315 16.78 -1.67 28.09
CA ILE A 315 17.64 -2.51 27.23
C ILE A 315 19.04 -2.62 27.84
N ASP A 316 19.55 -1.56 28.47
CA ASP A 316 20.88 -1.53 29.07
C ASP A 316 20.88 -1.95 30.56
N ASN A 317 19.71 -2.17 31.16
CA ASN A 317 19.48 -2.58 32.55
C ASN A 317 19.99 -1.55 33.57
N ASN A 318 19.92 -0.26 33.22
CA ASN A 318 20.37 0.84 34.08
C ASN A 318 19.34 1.21 35.19
N GLY A 319 18.12 0.69 35.13
CA GLY A 319 17.05 0.94 36.10
C GLY A 319 16.11 2.11 35.75
N TYR A 320 16.25 2.73 34.58
CA TYR A 320 15.36 3.76 34.05
C TYR A 320 15.18 3.65 32.52
N VAL A 321 13.93 3.61 32.06
CA VAL A 321 13.63 3.55 30.61
C VAL A 321 13.76 4.93 29.98
N THR A 322 14.69 5.11 29.04
CA THR A 322 14.83 6.36 28.28
C THR A 322 13.69 6.54 27.27
N LYS A 323 13.48 7.77 26.78
CA LYS A 323 12.48 8.06 25.74
C LYS A 323 12.72 7.25 24.46
N SER A 324 13.99 7.00 24.11
CA SER A 324 14.42 6.15 22.98
C SER A 324 13.94 4.71 23.17
N GLU A 325 14.22 4.12 24.33
CA GLU A 325 13.84 2.75 24.67
C GLU A 325 12.33 2.58 24.77
N PHE A 326 11.62 3.52 25.39
CA PHE A 326 10.15 3.52 25.42
C PHE A 326 9.55 3.52 24.00
N VAL A 327 10.15 4.27 23.06
CA VAL A 327 9.71 4.30 21.66
C VAL A 327 10.01 2.97 20.95
N VAL A 328 11.20 2.40 21.12
CA VAL A 328 11.57 1.08 20.57
C VAL A 328 10.65 -0.01 21.13
N TYR A 329 10.42 -0.04 22.44
CA TYR A 329 9.52 -0.97 23.11
C TYR A 329 8.07 -0.84 22.58
N LYS A 330 7.50 0.37 22.52
CA LYS A 330 6.14 0.56 21.97
C LYS A 330 6.07 0.24 20.47
N LEU A 331 7.12 0.44 19.68
CA LEU A 331 7.19 0.00 18.28
C LEU A 331 7.21 -1.53 18.15
N LYS A 332 7.93 -2.22 19.03
CA LYS A 332 7.98 -3.69 19.13
C LYS A 332 6.61 -4.26 19.51
N GLU A 333 5.97 -3.75 20.57
CA GLU A 333 4.61 -4.11 20.98
C GLU A 333 3.56 -3.89 19.87
N MET A 334 3.69 -2.81 19.09
CA MET A 334 2.82 -2.57 17.93
C MET A 334 3.09 -3.50 16.73
N GLY A 335 4.07 -4.42 16.82
CA GLY A 335 4.50 -5.30 15.74
C GLY A 335 5.08 -4.54 14.54
N LYS A 336 5.75 -3.41 14.79
CA LYS A 336 6.40 -2.59 13.73
C LYS A 336 7.87 -2.89 13.52
N ILE A 337 8.52 -3.43 14.54
CA ILE A 337 9.89 -3.93 14.51
C ILE A 337 9.93 -5.26 15.26
N SER A 338 10.75 -6.20 14.80
CA SER A 338 11.01 -7.47 15.48
C SER A 338 12.35 -7.42 16.22
N ASP A 339 12.56 -8.36 17.15
CA ASP A 339 13.84 -8.51 17.84
C ASP A 339 15.02 -8.78 16.89
N LYS A 340 14.77 -9.34 15.71
CA LYS A 340 15.79 -9.53 14.68
C LYS A 340 16.21 -8.20 14.07
N ASP A 341 15.25 -7.34 13.75
CA ASP A 341 15.51 -6.01 13.17
C ASP A 341 16.31 -5.14 14.16
N ILE A 342 15.92 -5.18 15.44
CA ILE A 342 16.64 -4.48 16.51
C ILE A 342 18.09 -4.98 16.61
N LYS A 343 18.30 -6.31 16.65
CA LYS A 343 19.66 -6.90 16.72
C LYS A 343 20.53 -6.51 15.53
N MET A 344 20.01 -6.58 14.31
CA MET A 344 20.77 -6.20 13.10
C MET A 344 21.20 -4.72 13.13
N ILE A 345 20.34 -3.82 13.62
CA ILE A 345 20.66 -2.39 13.77
C ILE A 345 21.70 -2.18 14.89
N VAL A 346 21.59 -2.91 16.00
CA VAL A 346 22.56 -2.85 17.10
C VAL A 346 23.93 -3.41 16.69
N GLU A 347 23.98 -4.50 15.94
CA GLU A 347 25.23 -5.04 15.36
C GLU A 347 25.88 -4.03 14.39
N GLN A 348 25.08 -3.36 13.54
CA GLN A 348 25.58 -2.29 12.69
C GLN A 348 26.13 -1.11 13.50
N PHE A 349 25.45 -0.72 14.59
CA PHE A 349 25.91 0.32 15.50
C PHE A 349 27.24 -0.07 16.17
N GLN A 350 27.35 -1.30 16.71
CA GLN A 350 28.57 -1.81 17.33
C GLN A 350 29.76 -1.86 16.36
N ARG A 351 29.52 -2.11 15.06
CA ARG A 351 30.57 -2.03 14.04
C ARG A 351 31.02 -0.60 13.71
N LEU A 352 30.23 0.40 14.06
CA LEU A 352 30.53 1.82 13.90
C LEU A 352 30.98 2.50 15.20
N ASP A 353 30.86 1.84 16.35
CA ASP A 353 31.34 2.29 17.66
C ASP A 353 32.63 1.54 18.00
N SER A 354 33.72 1.87 17.30
CA SER A 354 35.04 1.27 17.49
C SER A 354 35.60 1.49 18.91
N GLY A 355 35.13 2.53 19.62
CA GLY A 355 35.43 2.76 21.02
C GLY A 355 34.57 1.97 22.02
N ASN A 356 33.54 1.24 21.55
CA ASN A 356 32.51 0.57 22.37
C ASN A 356 31.95 1.48 23.49
N CYS A 357 31.76 2.76 23.19
CA CYS A 357 31.45 3.81 24.15
C CYS A 357 29.96 4.19 24.21
N GLY A 358 29.11 3.44 23.50
CA GLY A 358 27.69 3.68 23.33
C GLY A 358 27.37 4.85 22.40
N LYS A 359 28.35 5.35 21.64
CA LYS A 359 28.26 6.59 20.85
C LYS A 359 29.16 6.53 19.62
N ILE A 360 28.58 6.65 18.43
CA ILE A 360 29.36 6.82 17.20
C ILE A 360 29.96 8.23 17.20
N THR A 361 31.28 8.34 17.24
CA THR A 361 32.02 9.61 17.15
C THR A 361 32.43 9.91 15.70
N LEU A 362 32.82 11.17 15.43
CA LEU A 362 33.34 11.54 14.10
C LEU A 362 34.63 10.78 13.76
N SER A 363 35.45 10.46 14.78
CA SER A 363 36.66 9.64 14.66
C SER A 363 36.35 8.23 14.15
N ASP A 364 35.32 7.57 14.69
CA ASP A 364 34.93 6.22 14.26
C ASP A 364 34.51 6.20 12.78
N LEU A 365 33.72 7.20 12.36
CA LEU A 365 33.27 7.35 10.98
C LEU A 365 34.45 7.58 10.01
N LEU A 366 35.41 8.44 10.36
CA LEU A 366 36.61 8.68 9.56
C LEU A 366 37.49 7.42 9.45
N GLN A 367 37.64 6.68 10.55
CA GLN A 367 38.41 5.43 10.56
C GLN A 367 37.75 4.32 9.74
N SER A 368 36.42 4.22 9.77
CA SER A 368 35.65 3.29 8.93
C SER A 368 35.79 3.58 7.42
N HIS A 369 35.86 4.87 7.04
CA HIS A 369 36.06 5.28 5.66
C HIS A 369 37.47 4.97 5.12
N HIS A 370 38.50 5.05 5.96
CA HIS A 370 39.86 4.68 5.55
C HIS A 370 40.03 3.16 5.33
N LEU A 371 39.38 2.33 6.15
CA LEU A 371 39.39 0.87 5.98
C LEU A 371 38.63 0.37 4.72
N GLY A 372 37.73 1.20 4.16
CA GLY A 372 37.04 0.89 2.91
C GLY A 372 37.86 1.13 1.64
N HIS A 373 39.06 1.71 1.75
CA HIS A 373 39.80 2.26 0.60
C HIS A 373 41.18 1.65 0.35
N GLU A 374 41.57 0.59 1.08
CA GLU A 374 42.73 -0.22 0.69
C GLU A 374 42.42 -1.08 -0.55
N PRO A 375 43.20 -0.97 -1.64
CA PRO A 375 43.06 -1.87 -2.78
C PRO A 375 43.47 -3.29 -2.36
N ARG A 376 42.64 -4.29 -2.69
CA ARG A 376 42.99 -5.71 -2.53
C ARG A 376 44.02 -6.14 -3.58
N ASP A 377 45.25 -5.70 -3.43
CA ASP A 377 46.38 -6.16 -4.26
C ASP A 377 47.53 -6.75 -3.43
N MET A 378 48.22 -7.71 -4.04
CA MET A 378 49.45 -8.34 -3.54
C MET A 378 49.40 -9.12 -2.21
N LYS A 379 48.68 -10.25 -2.21
CA LYS A 379 49.23 -11.50 -1.63
C LYS A 379 49.14 -12.68 -2.61
N ARG A 380 49.88 -12.58 -3.71
CA ARG A 380 50.31 -13.75 -4.51
C ARG A 380 51.79 -14.02 -4.27
N GLY A 381 52.13 -14.26 -3.00
CA GLY A 381 53.46 -14.68 -2.59
C GLY A 381 53.65 -16.17 -2.85
N LYS A 382 54.79 -16.53 -3.47
CA LYS A 382 55.23 -17.91 -3.69
C LYS A 382 55.19 -18.71 -2.38
N ASN A 383 54.78 -19.97 -2.48
CA ASN A 383 55.43 -21.08 -1.78
C ASN A 383 55.36 -22.32 -2.67
N SER A 384 56.33 -23.22 -2.48
CA SER A 384 56.64 -24.39 -3.34
C SER A 384 55.49 -25.37 -3.55
#